data_AF-A0A7Y6XLE9-F1
#
_entry.id   AF-A0A7Y6XLE9-F1
#
_cell.length_a   1.000
_cell.length_b   1.000
_cell.length_c   1.000
_cell.angle_alpha   90.00
_cell.angle_beta   90.00
_cell.angle_gamma   90.00
#
_symmetry.space_group_name_H-M   'P 1'
#
loop_
_entity.id
_entity.type
_entity.pdbx_description
1 polymer ?
#
loop_
_entity_poly.entity_id
_entity_poly.type
_entity_poly.pdbx_seq_one_letter_code
_entity_poly.pdbx_strand_id
1 'polypeptide(L)'
;MFPRTLNRWASRAVAGAALALASLSGTAAQAFTEEHVIILIDRSGSMMTTRASGQTRFADALVRGRDFVQMPNALPRLYAIWSFEGASYRREQGFEDGAKTVATLGRLTSGVGATPLALAVCDAADELLQFAPGIDARKVVHLISDGEENSTPEDTLCYGPPSITRYPNLTEGSWEWKIRNMLKTGDPLRDSPNPFQLVFDADVFFNHLTLAPAAAPPEPAFHALLKGLSQASGGTFTPIEDTRPIPVPGDTNQDGCVNSTDYYLVLANYGLS
;
A
#
# COMPACT_ATOMS: atom_id res chain seq x y z
N MET A 1 -89.94 -15.10 -26.82
CA MET A 1 -88.96 -15.93 -26.10
C MET A 1 -87.79 -15.04 -25.73
N PHE A 2 -87.75 -14.63 -24.47
CA PHE A 2 -86.78 -13.71 -23.84
C PHE A 2 -86.24 -14.43 -22.57
N PRO A 3 -85.17 -13.94 -21.92
CA PRO A 3 -84.01 -14.73 -21.52
C PRO A 3 -84.00 -15.08 -20.03
N ARG A 4 -83.05 -15.93 -19.61
CA ARG A 4 -82.64 -16.01 -18.21
C ARG A 4 -81.12 -16.13 -18.11
N THR A 5 -80.52 -14.99 -17.77
CA THR A 5 -79.22 -14.87 -17.13
C THR A 5 -79.25 -15.52 -15.74
N LEU A 6 -78.18 -16.21 -15.36
CA LEU A 6 -77.69 -16.20 -13.98
C LEU A 6 -76.19 -16.48 -13.94
N ASN A 7 -75.51 -15.47 -13.40
CA ASN A 7 -74.13 -15.31 -13.02
C ASN A 7 -73.80 -16.20 -11.81
N ARG A 8 -72.64 -16.87 -11.75
CA ARG A 8 -71.96 -17.17 -10.46
C ARG A 8 -70.53 -17.69 -10.61
N TRP A 9 -69.59 -16.81 -10.27
CA TRP A 9 -68.48 -17.03 -9.33
C TRP A 9 -67.21 -17.73 -9.82
N ALA A 10 -66.17 -16.90 -9.83
CA ALA A 10 -64.76 -17.23 -9.91
C ALA A 10 -64.34 -18.31 -8.90
N SER A 11 -63.62 -19.31 -9.39
CA SER A 11 -62.78 -20.16 -8.55
C SER A 11 -61.33 -19.72 -8.70
N ARG A 12 -60.80 -19.24 -7.58
CA ARG A 12 -59.39 -18.99 -7.30
C ARG A 12 -58.59 -20.27 -7.56
N ALA A 13 -57.51 -20.17 -8.32
CA ALA A 13 -56.35 -21.04 -8.16
C ALA A 13 -55.13 -20.13 -8.09
N VAL A 14 -54.59 -20.05 -6.87
CA VAL A 14 -53.41 -19.28 -6.48
C VAL A 14 -52.21 -19.88 -7.21
N ALA A 15 -51.71 -19.18 -8.24
CA ALA A 15 -50.38 -19.44 -8.76
C ALA A 15 -49.38 -18.84 -7.76
N GLY A 16 -48.63 -19.72 -7.11
CA GLY A 16 -47.70 -19.40 -6.04
C GLY A 16 -46.68 -18.35 -6.46
N ALA A 17 -46.59 -17.32 -5.62
CA ALA A 17 -45.45 -16.43 -5.58
C ALA A 17 -44.23 -17.21 -5.10
N ALA A 18 -43.21 -17.30 -5.95
CA ALA A 18 -41.85 -17.61 -5.55
C ALA A 18 -40.89 -16.95 -6.55
N LEU A 19 -40.95 -15.62 -6.67
CA LEU A 19 -39.81 -14.86 -7.17
C LEU A 19 -38.84 -14.73 -6.00
N ALA A 20 -37.80 -15.55 -6.01
CA ALA A 20 -36.73 -15.51 -5.03
C ALA A 20 -36.10 -14.11 -5.01
N LEU A 21 -36.29 -13.39 -3.90
CA LEU A 21 -35.42 -12.31 -3.48
C LEU A 21 -34.03 -12.91 -3.25
N ALA A 22 -33.14 -12.75 -4.22
CA ALA A 22 -31.70 -12.87 -4.03
C ALA A 22 -31.03 -11.56 -4.45
N SER A 23 -31.48 -10.43 -3.88
CA SER A 23 -30.64 -9.24 -3.74
C SER A 23 -29.71 -9.45 -2.56
N LEU A 24 -28.79 -10.41 -2.71
CA LEU A 24 -27.57 -10.43 -1.91
C LEU A 24 -26.81 -9.17 -2.31
N SER A 25 -26.83 -8.19 -1.41
CA SER A 25 -25.92 -7.07 -1.37
C SER A 25 -24.50 -7.59 -1.12
N GLY A 26 -23.95 -8.28 -2.11
CA GLY A 26 -22.52 -8.30 -2.31
C GLY A 26 -22.17 -6.94 -2.90
N THR A 27 -21.42 -6.13 -2.15
CA THR A 27 -20.60 -5.11 -2.78
C THR A 27 -19.82 -5.81 -3.88
N ALA A 28 -20.22 -5.63 -5.15
CA ALA A 28 -19.39 -6.05 -6.26
C ALA A 28 -18.02 -5.40 -6.00
N ALA A 29 -16.97 -6.22 -5.88
CA ALA A 29 -15.62 -5.70 -5.76
C ALA A 29 -15.45 -4.66 -6.88
N GLN A 30 -15.06 -3.44 -6.53
CA GLN A 30 -14.90 -2.38 -7.52
C GLN A 30 -13.92 -2.88 -8.57
N ALA A 31 -14.42 -3.04 -9.79
CA ALA A 31 -13.61 -3.51 -10.89
C ALA A 31 -12.77 -2.33 -11.36
N PHE A 32 -11.54 -2.24 -10.86
CA PHE A 32 -10.59 -1.24 -11.31
C PHE A 32 -10.20 -1.51 -12.78
N THR A 33 -10.10 -0.46 -13.58
CA THR A 33 -9.65 -0.54 -14.97
C THR A 33 -8.15 -0.34 -15.09
N GLU A 34 -7.54 0.36 -14.13
CA GLU A 34 -6.12 0.73 -14.10
C GLU A 34 -5.58 0.72 -12.66
N GLU A 35 -4.26 0.82 -12.49
CA GLU A 35 -3.61 1.03 -11.20
C GLU A 35 -2.62 2.20 -11.29
N HIS A 36 -2.78 3.20 -10.42
CA HIS A 36 -1.92 4.38 -10.37
C HIS A 36 -1.08 4.30 -9.12
N VAL A 37 0.24 4.39 -9.28
CA VAL A 37 1.19 4.19 -8.19
C VAL A 37 2.09 5.41 -8.03
N ILE A 38 2.29 5.87 -6.81
CA ILE A 38 3.44 6.72 -6.46
C ILE A 38 4.44 5.86 -5.70
N ILE A 39 5.63 5.73 -6.26
CA ILE A 39 6.78 5.09 -5.60
C ILE A 39 7.50 6.19 -4.81
N LEU A 40 7.44 6.12 -3.49
CA LEU A 40 8.10 7.05 -2.56
C LEU A 40 9.40 6.45 -2.06
N ILE A 41 10.52 7.07 -2.39
CA ILE A 41 11.86 6.59 -2.03
C ILE A 41 12.50 7.53 -1.03
N ASP A 42 12.81 6.97 0.14
CA ASP A 42 13.63 7.64 1.15
C ASP A 42 15.06 7.83 0.64
N ARG A 43 15.55 9.06 0.73
CA ARG A 43 16.92 9.44 0.38
C ARG A 43 17.69 9.97 1.59
N SER A 44 17.18 9.80 2.80
CA SER A 44 17.84 10.23 4.03
C SER A 44 19.22 9.60 4.20
N GLY A 45 20.04 10.19 5.07
CA GLY A 45 21.40 9.72 5.31
C GLY A 45 21.47 8.27 5.82
N SER A 46 20.45 7.78 6.54
CA SER A 46 20.38 6.39 7.01
C SER A 46 20.34 5.39 5.84
N MET A 47 19.77 5.79 4.70
CA MET A 47 19.71 4.96 3.50
C MET A 47 21.09 4.70 2.88
N MET A 48 22.14 5.41 3.31
CA MET A 48 23.52 5.10 2.93
C MET A 48 24.13 3.94 3.74
N THR A 49 23.43 3.41 4.74
CA THR A 49 23.89 2.26 5.51
C THR A 49 24.13 1.08 4.58
N THR A 50 25.35 0.51 4.67
CA THR A 50 25.74 -0.65 3.86
C THR A 50 25.20 -1.92 4.52
N ARG A 51 24.52 -2.74 3.72
CA ARG A 51 23.94 -4.03 4.11
C ARG A 51 24.97 -5.15 3.94
N ALA A 52 24.66 -6.34 4.45
CA ALA A 52 25.48 -7.54 4.27
C ALA A 52 25.68 -7.93 2.79
N SER A 53 24.81 -7.46 1.89
CA SER A 53 24.96 -7.59 0.44
C SER A 53 26.13 -6.78 -0.14
N GLY A 54 26.72 -5.86 0.64
CA GLY A 54 27.72 -4.89 0.17
C GLY A 54 27.13 -3.68 -0.54
N GLN A 55 25.81 -3.62 -0.71
CA GLN A 55 25.08 -2.47 -1.26
C GLN A 55 24.54 -1.59 -0.13
N THR A 56 24.29 -0.32 -0.43
CA THR A 56 23.56 0.55 0.50
C THR A 56 22.07 0.23 0.48
N ARG A 57 21.35 0.53 1.57
CA ARG A 57 19.86 0.45 1.59
C ARG A 57 19.24 1.22 0.43
N PHE A 58 19.79 2.39 0.09
CA PHE A 58 19.35 3.18 -1.06
C PHE A 58 19.55 2.44 -2.40
N ALA A 59 20.72 1.85 -2.63
CA ALA A 59 20.97 1.09 -3.85
C ALA A 59 19.98 -0.08 -3.99
N ASP A 60 19.71 -0.77 -2.88
CA ASP A 60 18.74 -1.86 -2.83
C ASP A 60 17.30 -1.38 -2.97
N ALA A 61 16.97 -0.20 -2.44
CA ALA A 61 15.66 0.45 -2.64
C ALA A 61 15.40 0.70 -4.13
N LEU A 62 16.40 1.13 -4.89
CA LEU A 62 16.29 1.32 -6.32
C LEU A 62 16.10 -0.02 -7.07
N VAL A 63 16.72 -1.10 -6.60
CA VAL A 63 16.48 -2.45 -7.15
C VAL A 63 15.01 -2.84 -6.92
N ARG A 64 14.53 -2.72 -5.68
CA ARG A 64 13.15 -3.09 -5.34
C ARG A 64 12.09 -2.26 -6.07
N GLY A 65 12.32 -0.96 -6.22
CA GLY A 65 11.45 -0.10 -7.03
C GLY A 65 11.38 -0.57 -8.49
N ARG A 66 12.50 -1.01 -9.08
CA ARG A 66 12.51 -1.54 -10.45
C ARG A 66 11.79 -2.88 -10.55
N ASP A 67 12.04 -3.78 -9.61
CA ASP A 67 11.41 -5.09 -9.56
C ASP A 67 9.88 -4.95 -9.42
N PHE A 68 9.42 -4.03 -8.56
CA PHE A 68 8.00 -3.73 -8.40
C PHE A 68 7.37 -3.24 -9.72
N VAL A 69 8.04 -2.34 -10.44
CA VAL A 69 7.55 -1.80 -11.73
C VAL A 69 7.47 -2.88 -12.80
N GLN A 70 8.41 -3.82 -12.78
CA GLN A 70 8.51 -4.92 -13.74
C GLN A 70 7.64 -6.14 -13.39
N MET A 71 7.09 -6.18 -12.17
CA MET A 71 6.20 -7.25 -11.75
C MET A 71 4.94 -7.28 -12.62
N PRO A 72 4.56 -8.43 -13.20
CA PRO A 72 3.33 -8.55 -13.98
C PRO A 72 2.10 -8.09 -13.18
N ASN A 73 1.25 -7.28 -13.80
CA ASN A 73 -0.06 -6.91 -13.27
C ASN A 73 -1.14 -7.19 -14.32
N ALA A 74 -2.32 -7.61 -13.85
CA ALA A 74 -3.52 -7.74 -14.65
C ALA A 74 -4.07 -6.38 -15.15
N LEU A 75 -3.77 -5.28 -14.45
CA LEU A 75 -4.20 -3.93 -14.81
C LEU A 75 -3.06 -3.13 -15.44
N PRO A 76 -3.35 -2.26 -16.43
CA PRO A 76 -2.42 -1.22 -16.86
C PRO A 76 -1.98 -0.37 -15.67
N ARG A 77 -0.67 -0.12 -15.56
CA ARG A 77 -0.07 0.67 -14.48
C ARG A 77 0.53 1.97 -14.98
N LEU A 78 0.25 3.05 -14.26
CA LEU A 78 0.96 4.33 -14.38
C LEU A 78 1.69 4.63 -13.09
N TYR A 79 2.93 5.09 -13.20
CA TYR A 79 3.80 5.32 -12.04
C TYR A 79 4.32 6.75 -12.03
N ALA A 80 4.25 7.38 -10.86
CA ALA A 80 5.04 8.55 -10.51
C ALA A 80 6.15 8.15 -9.52
N ILE A 81 7.27 8.86 -9.56
CA ILE A 81 8.41 8.62 -8.67
C ILE A 81 8.68 9.88 -7.88
N TRP A 82 8.63 9.74 -6.57
CA TRP A 82 8.87 10.80 -5.62
C TRP A 82 10.00 10.36 -4.70
N SER A 83 10.85 11.30 -4.34
CA SER A 83 11.95 11.04 -3.40
C SER A 83 11.95 12.08 -2.30
N PHE A 84 12.32 11.71 -1.07
CA PHE A 84 12.22 12.61 0.07
C PHE A 84 13.49 12.63 0.92
N GLU A 85 13.88 13.83 1.35
CA GLU A 85 15.04 14.09 2.19
C GLU A 85 14.95 15.49 2.81
N GLY A 86 15.67 15.72 3.91
CA GLY A 86 15.74 17.04 4.52
C GLY A 86 14.40 17.40 5.14
N ALA A 87 13.71 18.41 4.62
CA ALA A 87 12.40 18.85 5.13
C ALA A 87 11.32 18.86 4.03
N SER A 88 11.57 18.19 2.90
CA SER A 88 10.67 18.18 1.75
C SER A 88 10.85 16.92 0.89
N TYR A 89 10.19 16.90 -0.26
CA TYR A 89 10.29 15.86 -1.27
C TYR A 89 10.49 16.47 -2.66
N ARG A 90 10.91 15.64 -3.61
CA ARG A 90 11.09 15.95 -5.02
C ARG A 90 10.19 15.04 -5.84
N ARG A 91 9.47 15.62 -6.79
CA ARG A 91 8.70 14.88 -7.80
C ARG A 91 9.64 14.56 -8.97
N GLU A 92 10.34 13.43 -8.88
CA GLU A 92 11.35 13.02 -9.88
C GLU A 92 10.72 12.69 -11.24
N GLN A 93 9.46 12.23 -11.21
CA GLN A 93 8.66 11.92 -12.39
C GLN A 93 7.16 12.02 -12.08
N GLY A 94 6.37 12.52 -13.03
CA GLY A 94 4.91 12.37 -13.03
C GLY A 94 4.46 10.95 -13.42
N PHE A 95 3.16 10.75 -13.59
CA PHE A 95 2.60 9.45 -13.97
C PHE A 95 2.97 9.06 -15.40
N GLU A 96 3.73 7.99 -15.56
CA GLU A 96 4.24 7.48 -16.83
C GLU A 96 4.23 5.95 -16.87
N ASP A 97 4.60 5.37 -18.03
CA ASP A 97 4.74 3.92 -18.18
C ASP A 97 5.92 3.32 -17.37
N GLY A 98 5.94 1.98 -17.30
CA GLY A 98 6.99 1.26 -16.57
C GLY A 98 8.40 1.44 -17.14
N ALA A 99 8.55 1.60 -18.46
CA ALA A 99 9.88 1.72 -19.07
C ALA A 99 10.56 3.05 -18.69
N LYS A 100 9.81 4.16 -18.75
CA LYS A 100 10.30 5.46 -18.31
C LYS A 100 10.57 5.50 -16.81
N THR A 101 9.72 4.84 -16.03
CA THR A 101 9.84 4.72 -14.57
C THR A 101 11.13 3.98 -14.18
N VAL A 102 11.42 2.83 -14.79
CA VAL A 102 12.69 2.10 -14.58
C VAL A 102 13.90 2.97 -14.93
N ALA A 103 13.84 3.72 -16.04
CA ALA A 103 14.91 4.62 -16.44
C ALA A 103 15.12 5.77 -15.44
N THR A 104 14.06 6.31 -14.84
CA THR A 104 14.15 7.34 -13.80
C THR A 104 14.75 6.78 -12.52
N LEU A 105 14.29 5.61 -12.05
CA LEU A 105 14.85 4.94 -10.87
C LEU A 105 16.36 4.71 -11.01
N GLY A 106 16.84 4.36 -12.21
CA GLY A 106 18.26 4.16 -12.49
C GLY A 106 19.13 5.43 -12.41
N ARG A 107 18.53 6.63 -12.32
CA ARG A 107 19.24 7.93 -12.26
C ARG A 107 19.18 8.59 -10.88
N LEU A 108 18.40 8.04 -9.95
CA LEU A 108 18.31 8.60 -8.61
C LEU A 108 19.63 8.39 -7.86
N THR A 109 19.94 9.34 -6.97
CA THR A 109 21.16 9.34 -6.15
C THR A 109 20.79 9.42 -4.68
N SER A 110 21.59 8.84 -3.79
CA SER A 110 21.32 8.93 -2.36
C SER A 110 21.42 10.39 -1.88
N GLY A 111 20.68 10.71 -0.84
CA GLY A 111 20.82 11.97 -0.11
C GLY A 111 21.58 11.78 1.20
N VAL A 112 21.60 12.84 2.00
CA VAL A 112 22.24 12.87 3.34
C VAL A 112 21.37 13.55 4.40
N GLY A 113 20.13 13.89 4.03
CA GLY A 113 19.20 14.65 4.85
C GLY A 113 18.45 13.81 5.87
N ALA A 114 17.53 14.49 6.56
CA ALA A 114 16.54 13.89 7.46
C ALA A 114 15.35 13.30 6.67
N THR A 115 14.34 12.78 7.37
CA THR A 115 13.26 11.94 6.86
C THR A 115 11.88 12.60 7.07
N PRO A 116 11.40 13.42 6.11
CA PRO A 116 10.08 14.07 6.18
C PRO A 116 8.97 13.13 5.67
N LEU A 117 8.86 11.95 6.29
CA LEU A 117 7.98 10.86 5.90
C LEU A 117 6.49 11.26 5.85
N ALA A 118 6.00 11.93 6.89
CA ALA A 118 4.60 12.30 7.03
C ALA A 118 4.16 13.28 5.95
N LEU A 119 4.97 14.29 5.65
CA LEU A 119 4.75 15.15 4.50
C LEU A 119 4.74 14.34 3.20
N ALA A 120 5.77 13.53 2.95
CA ALA A 120 5.92 12.81 1.68
C ALA A 120 4.75 11.84 1.41
N VAL A 121 4.32 11.08 2.42
CA VAL A 121 3.20 10.14 2.28
C VAL A 121 1.88 10.89 2.11
N CYS A 122 1.66 11.97 2.86
CA CYS A 122 0.40 12.71 2.75
C CYS A 122 0.23 13.40 1.41
N ASP A 123 1.25 14.10 0.92
CA ASP A 123 1.16 14.77 -0.38
C ASP A 123 1.08 13.77 -1.53
N ALA A 124 1.71 12.59 -1.40
CA ALA A 124 1.56 11.52 -2.39
C ALA A 124 0.13 10.96 -2.40
N ALA A 125 -0.47 10.77 -1.22
CA ALA A 125 -1.85 10.35 -1.12
C ALA A 125 -2.80 11.39 -1.74
N ASP A 126 -2.57 12.68 -1.49
CA ASP A 126 -3.35 13.77 -2.09
C ASP A 126 -3.25 13.76 -3.62
N GLU A 127 -2.02 13.68 -4.15
CA GLU A 127 -1.77 13.63 -5.59
C GLU A 127 -2.47 12.42 -6.24
N LEU A 128 -2.42 11.24 -5.61
CA LEU A 128 -3.08 10.04 -6.12
C LEU A 128 -4.60 10.16 -6.17
N LEU A 129 -5.21 10.79 -5.17
CA LEU A 129 -6.65 11.04 -5.12
C LEU A 129 -7.09 12.03 -6.20
N GLN A 130 -6.25 13.02 -6.50
CA GLN A 130 -6.52 14.04 -7.52
C GLN A 130 -6.18 13.57 -8.94
N PHE A 131 -5.31 12.56 -9.09
CA PHE A 131 -4.87 12.10 -10.39
C PHE A 131 -5.93 11.28 -11.11
N ALA A 132 -6.36 11.78 -12.28
CA ALA A 132 -7.34 11.16 -13.17
C ALA A 132 -8.64 10.74 -12.44
N PRO A 133 -9.42 11.70 -11.91
CA PRO A 133 -10.56 11.43 -11.03
C PRO A 133 -11.76 10.79 -11.74
N GLY A 134 -11.75 10.72 -13.08
CA GLY A 134 -12.77 10.04 -13.89
C GLY A 134 -12.42 8.59 -14.26
N ILE A 135 -11.29 8.07 -13.79
CA ILE A 135 -10.84 6.70 -14.06
C ILE A 135 -11.00 5.89 -12.78
N ASP A 136 -11.67 4.74 -12.88
CA ASP A 136 -11.76 3.73 -11.82
C ASP A 136 -10.41 3.03 -11.65
N ALA A 137 -9.45 3.72 -11.03
CA ALA A 137 -8.11 3.20 -10.83
C ALA A 137 -7.86 2.82 -9.37
N ARG A 138 -7.18 1.69 -9.15
CA ARG A 138 -6.60 1.35 -7.85
C ARG A 138 -5.47 2.33 -7.57
N LYS A 139 -5.52 3.06 -6.45
CA LYS A 139 -4.51 4.06 -6.07
C LYS A 139 -3.56 3.46 -5.03
N VAL A 140 -2.26 3.49 -5.29
CA VAL A 140 -1.25 2.83 -4.45
C VAL A 140 -0.14 3.82 -4.09
N VAL A 141 0.12 3.97 -2.80
CA VAL A 141 1.38 4.55 -2.31
C VAL A 141 2.32 3.38 -2.04
N HIS A 142 3.46 3.32 -2.72
CA HIS A 142 4.49 2.31 -2.50
C HIS A 142 5.72 2.96 -1.86
N LEU A 143 5.82 2.85 -0.53
CA LEU A 143 6.89 3.42 0.27
C LEU A 143 8.10 2.47 0.32
N ILE A 144 9.30 3.02 0.09
CA ILE A 144 10.56 2.33 0.33
C ILE A 144 11.43 3.20 1.24
N SER A 145 11.63 2.79 2.49
CA SER A 145 12.28 3.62 3.53
C SER A 145 12.99 2.79 4.60
N ASP A 146 13.81 3.44 5.42
CA ASP A 146 14.51 2.83 6.56
C ASP A 146 14.38 3.60 7.88
N GLY A 147 13.61 4.69 7.88
CA GLY A 147 13.64 5.71 8.93
C GLY A 147 12.25 6.20 9.33
N GLU A 148 12.14 6.52 10.62
CA GLU A 148 10.97 7.21 11.18
C GLU A 148 10.91 8.67 10.74
N GLU A 149 9.71 9.26 10.85
CA GLU A 149 9.48 10.69 10.70
C GLU A 149 10.33 11.50 11.70
N ASN A 150 11.10 12.47 11.21
CA ASN A 150 11.90 13.36 12.07
C ASN A 150 12.13 14.78 11.54
N SER A 151 11.46 15.20 10.45
CA SER A 151 11.75 16.48 9.80
C SER A 151 10.65 17.09 8.93
N THR A 152 9.42 16.56 8.99
CA THR A 152 8.23 17.19 8.40
C THR A 152 8.04 18.59 9.00
N PRO A 153 7.96 19.66 8.18
CA PRO A 153 7.79 21.03 8.66
C PRO A 153 6.46 21.26 9.40
N GLU A 154 6.48 22.11 10.44
CA GLU A 154 5.32 22.34 11.32
C GLU A 154 4.10 22.97 10.65
N ASP A 155 4.30 23.65 9.53
CA ASP A 155 3.26 24.32 8.75
C ASP A 155 2.52 23.37 7.79
N THR A 156 2.91 22.10 7.73
CA THR A 156 2.27 21.08 6.90
C THR A 156 1.11 20.40 7.64
N LEU A 157 0.08 20.00 6.89
CA LEU A 157 -1.12 19.39 7.49
C LEU A 157 -0.82 18.09 8.25
N CYS A 158 0.18 17.33 7.78
CA CYS A 158 0.57 16.04 8.35
C CYS A 158 1.64 16.10 9.44
N TYR A 159 2.14 17.28 9.78
CA TYR A 159 2.99 17.45 10.95
C TYR A 159 2.26 17.09 12.25
N GLY A 160 2.96 16.46 13.19
CA GLY A 160 2.47 16.22 14.53
C GLY A 160 3.53 15.56 15.41
N PRO A 161 3.35 15.55 16.75
CA PRO A 161 4.21 14.77 17.62
C PRO A 161 4.08 13.27 17.32
N PRO A 162 5.04 12.43 17.72
CA PRO A 162 4.90 10.98 17.61
C PRO A 162 3.75 10.48 18.50
N SER A 163 3.08 9.43 18.06
CA SER A 163 2.03 8.77 18.81
C SER A 163 2.59 8.09 20.07
N ILE A 164 1.96 8.32 21.23
CA ILE A 164 2.32 7.64 22.49
C ILE A 164 1.71 6.22 22.59
N THR A 165 0.87 5.86 21.62
CA THR A 165 0.17 4.58 21.51
C THR A 165 0.49 3.92 20.16
N ARG A 166 0.26 2.60 20.06
CA ARG A 166 0.57 1.81 18.86
C ARG A 166 -0.65 1.66 17.95
N TYR A 167 -0.40 1.43 16.66
CA TYR A 167 -1.44 1.06 15.70
C TYR A 167 -2.27 -0.14 16.20
N PRO A 168 -3.62 -0.15 16.04
CA PRO A 168 -4.44 0.83 15.34
C PRO A 168 -4.86 2.07 16.16
N ASN A 169 -4.58 2.06 17.46
CA ASN A 169 -5.06 3.05 18.42
C ASN A 169 -4.10 4.23 18.53
N LEU A 170 -3.87 4.96 17.44
CA LEU A 170 -2.91 6.08 17.39
C LEU A 170 -3.42 7.31 18.15
N THR A 171 -2.50 8.08 18.72
CA THR A 171 -2.82 9.33 19.45
C THR A 171 -3.35 10.37 18.46
N GLU A 172 -4.52 10.96 18.74
CA GLU A 172 -5.11 11.98 17.89
C GLU A 172 -4.15 13.17 17.71
N GLY A 173 -4.02 13.66 16.46
CA GLY A 173 -3.10 14.73 16.11
C GLY A 173 -1.63 14.33 15.92
N SER A 174 -1.25 13.08 16.25
CA SER A 174 0.08 12.55 15.90
C SER A 174 0.26 12.44 14.39
N TRP A 175 1.51 12.49 13.92
CA TRP A 175 1.79 12.34 12.48
C TRP A 175 1.34 10.96 11.97
N GLU A 176 1.45 9.91 12.78
CA GLU A 176 0.99 8.57 12.44
C GLU A 176 -0.52 8.54 12.21
N TRP A 177 -1.28 9.18 13.12
CA TRP A 177 -2.73 9.30 13.03
C TRP A 177 -3.15 10.08 11.78
N LYS A 178 -2.40 11.14 11.45
CA LYS A 178 -2.64 11.99 10.27
C LYS A 178 -2.37 11.25 8.96
N ILE A 179 -1.26 10.51 8.84
CA ILE A 179 -0.99 9.65 7.67
C ILE A 179 -2.11 8.63 7.48
N ARG A 180 -2.49 7.92 8.55
CA ARG A 180 -3.56 6.92 8.51
C ARG A 180 -4.86 7.53 7.98
N ASN A 181 -5.24 8.70 8.50
CA ASN A 181 -6.44 9.40 8.06
C ASN A 181 -6.33 9.84 6.60
N MET A 182 -5.18 10.39 6.19
CA MET A 182 -4.96 10.81 4.81
C MET A 182 -5.16 9.66 3.82
N LEU A 183 -4.57 8.49 4.09
CA LEU A 183 -4.75 7.28 3.26
C LEU A 183 -6.21 6.76 3.25
N LYS A 184 -6.98 7.09 4.28
CA LYS A 184 -8.35 6.60 4.49
C LYS A 184 -9.42 7.53 3.94
N THR A 185 -9.22 8.84 4.05
CA THR A 185 -10.24 9.86 3.81
C THR A 185 -9.83 10.90 2.78
N GLY A 186 -8.52 11.05 2.51
CA GLY A 186 -7.98 12.21 1.79
C GLY A 186 -7.90 13.47 2.65
N ASP A 187 -8.12 13.37 3.97
CA ASP A 187 -8.03 14.49 4.91
C ASP A 187 -7.30 14.01 6.18
N PRO A 188 -6.08 14.53 6.47
CA PRO A 188 -5.29 14.07 7.60
C PRO A 188 -5.93 14.40 8.95
N LEU A 189 -6.85 15.37 9.01
CA LEU A 189 -7.50 15.82 10.23
C LEU A 189 -8.81 15.09 10.52
N ARG A 190 -9.22 14.14 9.65
CA ARG A 190 -10.51 13.47 9.74
C ARG A 190 -10.39 11.96 9.71
N ASP A 191 -10.75 11.32 10.82
CA ASP A 191 -10.96 9.87 10.87
C ASP A 191 -12.32 9.49 10.27
N SER A 192 -12.46 8.24 9.84
CA SER A 192 -13.67 7.68 9.24
C SER A 192 -13.76 6.20 9.60
N PRO A 193 -14.96 5.59 9.76
CA PRO A 193 -15.08 4.14 9.87
C PRO A 193 -14.93 3.40 8.52
N ASN A 194 -14.92 4.12 7.39
CA ASN A 194 -14.89 3.51 6.06
C ASN A 194 -13.56 2.78 5.76
N PRO A 195 -13.53 1.84 4.81
CA PRO A 195 -12.29 1.27 4.32
C PRO A 195 -11.33 2.34 3.78
N PHE A 196 -10.05 1.98 3.66
CA PHE A 196 -9.05 2.85 3.04
C PHE A 196 -9.40 3.15 1.58
N GLN A 197 -9.17 4.39 1.16
CA GLN A 197 -9.34 4.80 -0.24
C GLN A 197 -8.10 4.48 -1.07
N LEU A 198 -6.91 4.49 -0.44
CA LEU A 198 -5.65 4.14 -1.07
C LEU A 198 -5.08 2.86 -0.47
N VAL A 199 -4.41 2.09 -1.31
CA VAL A 199 -3.55 0.98 -0.90
C VAL A 199 -2.19 1.52 -0.48
N PHE A 200 -1.64 0.99 0.60
CA PHE A 200 -0.34 1.37 1.11
C PHE A 200 0.61 0.17 1.14
N ASP A 201 1.58 0.15 0.23
CA ASP A 201 2.66 -0.83 0.24
C ASP A 201 3.90 -0.23 0.91
N ALA A 202 4.65 -1.04 1.67
CA ALA A 202 5.84 -0.58 2.37
C ALA A 202 6.95 -1.63 2.36
N ASP A 203 8.09 -1.26 1.78
CA ASP A 203 9.35 -1.99 1.87
C ASP A 203 10.28 -1.26 2.85
N VAL A 204 10.58 -1.90 3.98
CA VAL A 204 11.22 -1.23 5.13
C VAL A 204 12.54 -1.87 5.47
N PHE A 205 13.63 -1.14 5.31
CA PHE A 205 14.95 -1.58 5.75
C PHE A 205 15.12 -1.35 7.24
N PHE A 206 15.72 -2.33 7.92
CA PHE A 206 15.98 -2.22 9.35
C PHE A 206 17.18 -3.06 9.77
N ASN A 207 17.70 -2.73 10.95
CA ASN A 207 18.75 -3.51 11.60
C ASN A 207 18.25 -3.98 12.98
N HIS A 208 18.13 -5.29 13.14
CA HIS A 208 18.03 -5.91 14.46
C HIS A 208 19.29 -6.74 14.70
N LEU A 209 20.18 -6.24 15.55
CA LEU A 209 21.18 -7.09 16.18
C LEU A 209 20.48 -7.91 17.27
N THR A 210 20.07 -9.13 16.96
CA THR A 210 19.58 -10.07 17.98
C THR A 210 20.78 -10.67 18.73
N LEU A 211 21.25 -9.96 19.74
CA LEU A 211 22.30 -10.46 20.64
C LEU A 211 21.63 -11.35 21.71
N ALA A 212 21.75 -12.68 21.56
CA ALA A 212 21.36 -13.73 22.52
C ALA A 212 19.84 -14.14 22.54
N PRO A 213 19.49 -15.34 23.05
CA PRO A 213 18.12 -15.86 23.04
C PRO A 213 17.31 -15.24 24.19
N ALA A 214 17.10 -13.93 24.14
CA ALA A 214 16.10 -13.25 24.93
C ALA A 214 14.75 -13.33 24.19
N ALA A 215 13.64 -13.28 24.93
CA ALA A 215 12.30 -13.16 24.35
C ALA A 215 12.31 -12.14 23.21
N ALA A 216 11.70 -12.48 22.07
CA ALA A 216 11.70 -11.62 20.88
C ALA A 216 11.34 -10.18 21.30
N PRO A 217 12.20 -9.19 21.01
CA PRO A 217 11.93 -7.81 21.41
C PRO A 217 10.59 -7.37 20.80
N PRO A 218 9.83 -6.52 21.51
CA PRO A 218 8.57 -6.01 20.96
C PRO A 218 8.86 -5.31 19.62
N GLU A 219 8.04 -5.60 18.61
CA GLU A 219 8.12 -4.98 17.28
C GLU A 219 8.28 -3.45 17.43
N PRO A 220 9.19 -2.78 16.69
CA PRO A 220 9.29 -1.33 16.72
C PRO A 220 7.96 -0.65 16.40
N ALA A 221 7.65 0.49 17.03
CA ALA A 221 6.37 1.18 16.83
C ALA A 221 6.14 1.56 15.35
N PHE A 222 7.20 2.01 14.68
CA PHE A 222 7.21 2.30 13.25
C PHE A 222 6.87 1.09 12.37
N HIS A 223 7.45 -0.08 12.66
CA HIS A 223 7.14 -1.30 11.91
C HIS A 223 5.68 -1.70 12.11
N ALA A 224 5.20 -1.66 13.37
CA ALA A 224 3.80 -1.93 13.67
C ALA A 224 2.84 -0.96 12.95
N LEU A 225 3.22 0.31 12.82
CA LEU A 225 2.49 1.30 12.03
C LEU A 225 2.42 0.91 10.55
N LEU A 226 3.57 0.76 9.89
CA LEU A 226 3.61 0.52 8.44
C LEU A 226 2.95 -0.83 8.10
N LYS A 227 3.22 -1.87 8.88
CA LYS A 227 2.55 -3.16 8.75
C LYS A 227 1.03 -3.05 8.92
N GLY A 228 0.59 -2.32 9.93
CA GLY A 228 -0.83 -2.08 10.20
C GLY A 228 -1.53 -1.33 9.06
N LEU A 229 -0.91 -0.26 8.56
CA LEU A 229 -1.40 0.51 7.42
C LEU A 229 -1.48 -0.34 6.15
N SER A 230 -0.42 -1.10 5.84
CA SER A 230 -0.42 -1.97 4.67
C SER A 230 -1.52 -3.04 4.75
N GLN A 231 -1.63 -3.74 5.88
CA GLN A 231 -2.65 -4.77 6.05
C GLN A 231 -4.07 -4.20 5.98
N ALA A 232 -4.33 -3.08 6.65
CA ALA A 232 -5.67 -2.49 6.69
C ALA A 232 -6.10 -1.83 5.37
N SER A 233 -5.14 -1.44 4.53
CA SER A 233 -5.38 -0.87 3.20
C SER A 233 -5.40 -1.93 2.08
N GLY A 234 -5.12 -3.21 2.39
CA GLY A 234 -5.01 -4.27 1.40
C GLY A 234 -3.70 -4.26 0.60
N GLY A 235 -2.68 -3.57 1.13
CA GLY A 235 -1.31 -3.55 0.62
C GLY A 235 -0.40 -4.58 1.29
N THR A 236 0.89 -4.46 1.01
CA THR A 236 1.94 -5.39 1.45
C THR A 236 2.99 -4.69 2.30
N PHE A 237 3.43 -5.34 3.38
CA PHE A 237 4.55 -4.89 4.20
C PHE A 237 5.72 -5.88 4.06
N THR A 238 6.85 -5.42 3.54
CA THR A 238 8.07 -6.20 3.39
C THR A 238 9.17 -5.68 4.32
N PRO A 239 9.44 -6.35 5.45
CA PRO A 239 10.59 -6.04 6.28
C PRO A 239 11.88 -6.57 5.62
N ILE A 240 12.92 -5.75 5.54
CA ILE A 240 14.22 -6.06 4.92
C ILE A 240 15.34 -5.88 5.96
N GLU A 241 15.85 -7.00 6.48
CA GLU A 241 16.97 -6.99 7.43
C GLU A 241 18.28 -6.64 6.73
N ASP A 242 19.07 -5.73 7.28
CA ASP A 242 20.41 -5.41 6.75
C ASP A 242 21.37 -6.60 6.73
N THR A 243 21.17 -7.56 7.63
CA THR A 243 22.01 -8.75 7.77
C THR A 243 21.67 -9.84 6.75
N ARG A 244 20.55 -9.74 6.05
CA ARG A 244 20.10 -10.72 5.06
C ARG A 244 20.28 -10.19 3.64
N PRO A 245 20.48 -11.05 2.63
CA PRO A 245 20.32 -10.63 1.24
C PRO A 245 18.89 -10.08 1.00
N ILE A 246 18.72 -9.26 -0.04
CA ILE A 246 17.38 -8.77 -0.41
C ILE A 246 16.49 -9.99 -0.73
N PRO A 247 15.25 -10.07 -0.23
CA PRO A 247 14.32 -11.10 -0.66
C PRO A 247 14.13 -11.02 -2.18
N VAL A 248 14.36 -12.14 -2.87
CA VAL A 248 14.21 -12.18 -4.33
C VAL A 248 12.71 -12.30 -4.66
N PRO A 249 12.13 -11.44 -5.52
CA PRO A 249 10.74 -11.60 -5.92
C PRO A 249 10.47 -12.99 -6.51
N GLY A 250 9.50 -13.71 -5.95
CA GLY A 250 9.17 -15.09 -6.36
C GLY A 250 9.94 -16.17 -5.61
N ASP A 251 10.90 -15.83 -4.75
CA ASP A 251 11.54 -16.76 -3.80
C ASP A 251 10.59 -16.95 -2.62
N THR A 252 9.77 -18.00 -2.71
CA THR A 252 8.66 -18.27 -1.81
C THR A 252 9.13 -19.01 -0.55
N ASN A 253 10.28 -19.70 -0.63
CA ASN A 253 10.89 -20.37 0.51
C ASN A 253 12.00 -19.56 1.20
N GLN A 254 12.35 -18.38 0.66
CA GLN A 254 13.38 -17.47 1.15
C GLN A 254 14.79 -18.09 1.16
N ASP A 255 15.08 -19.01 0.22
CA ASP A 255 16.40 -19.65 0.09
C ASP A 255 17.41 -18.82 -0.71
N GLY A 256 16.98 -17.69 -1.26
CA GLY A 256 17.77 -16.76 -2.05
C GLY A 256 17.77 -17.08 -3.55
N CYS A 257 17.01 -18.06 -4.01
CA CYS A 257 16.89 -18.44 -5.42
C CYS A 257 15.41 -18.47 -5.84
N VAL A 258 15.10 -18.13 -7.09
CA VAL A 258 13.78 -18.40 -7.69
C VAL A 258 13.90 -19.66 -8.52
N ASN A 259 13.34 -20.76 -8.02
CA ASN A 259 13.47 -22.07 -8.63
C ASN A 259 12.16 -22.87 -8.61
N SER A 260 12.19 -24.12 -9.05
CA SER A 260 11.00 -24.97 -9.12
C SER A 260 10.36 -25.20 -7.74
N THR A 261 11.14 -25.15 -6.67
CA THR A 261 10.65 -25.29 -5.29
C THR A 261 9.67 -24.17 -4.94
N ASP A 262 10.01 -22.93 -5.32
CA ASP A 262 9.16 -21.76 -5.14
C ASP A 262 7.87 -21.89 -5.94
N TYR A 263 8.00 -22.28 -7.21
CA TYR A 263 6.85 -22.57 -8.07
C TYR A 263 5.91 -23.61 -7.44
N TYR A 264 6.45 -24.71 -6.93
CA TYR A 264 5.63 -25.74 -6.28
C TYR A 264 5.03 -25.28 -4.95
N LEU A 265 5.68 -24.39 -4.22
CA LEU A 265 5.11 -23.77 -3.01
C LEU A 265 3.94 -22.87 -3.35
N VAL A 266 4.04 -22.06 -4.40
CA VAL A 266 2.92 -21.25 -4.89
C VAL A 266 1.77 -22.15 -5.32
N LEU A 267 2.04 -23.20 -6.11
CA LEU A 267 1.01 -24.15 -6.53
C LEU A 267 0.34 -24.88 -5.36
N ALA A 268 1.11 -25.31 -4.37
CA ALA A 268 0.58 -26.05 -3.23
C ALA A 268 -0.35 -25.20 -2.36
N ASN A 269 -0.13 -23.89 -2.29
CA ASN A 269 -0.91 -22.99 -1.45
C ASN A 269 -2.05 -22.28 -2.21
N TYR A 270 -1.91 -22.07 -3.51
CA TYR A 270 -2.83 -21.24 -4.30
C TYR A 270 -3.46 -21.95 -5.51
N GLY A 271 -2.99 -23.15 -5.87
CA GLY A 271 -3.50 -23.93 -7.00
C GLY A 271 -3.12 -23.38 -8.38
N LEU A 272 -3.63 -24.03 -9.42
CA LEU A 272 -3.66 -23.52 -10.80
C LEU A 272 -5.00 -22.83 -10.99
N SER A 273 -5.04 -21.50 -10.93
CA SER A 273 -6.22 -20.71 -11.29
C SER A 273 -6.45 -20.72 -12.79
#